data_AF-A0A1H2VGL5-F1
#
_entry.id   AF-A0A1H2VGL5-F1
#
_cell.length_a   1.000
_cell.length_b   1.000
_cell.length_c   1.000
_cell.angle_alpha   90.00
_cell.angle_beta   90.00
_cell.angle_gamma   90.00
#
_symmetry.space_group_name_H-M   'P 1'
#
loop_
_entity.id
_entity.type
_entity.pdbx_description
1 polymer ?
#
loop_
_entity_poly.entity_id
_entity_poly.type
_entity_poly.pdbx_seq_one_letter_code
_entity_poly.pdbx_strand_id
1 'polypeptide(L)' 'MIDGEQDLQELVVSIVESEDAVAVTAGLISQRMENRHGVEKDRRELREFLDGLVEEDVLEYNHGEYGEYTIPE' A
#
# COMPACT_ATOMS: atom_id res chain seq x y z
N MET A 1 -2.11 16.37 7.25
CA MET A 1 -0.97 16.20 6.34
C MET A 1 -0.27 14.94 6.81
N ILE A 2 0.25 14.13 5.90
CA ILE A 2 1.13 13.02 6.29
C ILE A 2 2.47 13.68 6.61
N ASP A 3 2.84 13.69 7.88
CA ASP A 3 3.98 14.43 8.42
C ASP A 3 5.29 13.61 8.35
N GLY A 4 5.25 12.37 7.84
CA GLY A 4 6.44 11.54 7.62
C GLY A 4 6.18 10.17 6.99
N GLU A 5 7.25 9.38 6.83
CA GLU A 5 7.21 8.04 6.24
C GLU A 5 6.37 7.05 7.06
N GLN A 6 6.34 7.20 8.40
CA GLN A 6 5.49 6.42 9.30
C GLN A 6 3.98 6.66 9.06
N ASP A 7 3.57 7.92 8.87
CA ASP A 7 2.17 8.25 8.57
C ASP A 7 1.73 7.66 7.20
N LEU A 8 2.68 7.55 6.25
CA LEU A 8 2.44 6.93 4.95
C LEU A 8 2.30 5.39 5.08
N GLN A 9 3.12 4.77 5.92
CA GLN A 9 3.00 3.35 6.25
C GLN A 9 1.65 3.04 6.90
N GLU A 10 1.27 3.79 7.94
CA GLU A 10 -0.03 3.61 8.61
C GLU A 10 -1.20 3.77 7.63
N LEU A 11 -1.11 4.74 6.71
CA LEU A 11 -2.09 4.90 5.65
C LEU A 11 -2.16 3.65 4.75
N VAL A 12 -1.03 3.16 4.26
CA VAL A 12 -1.00 1.98 3.38
C VAL A 12 -1.56 0.76 4.08
N VAL A 13 -1.17 0.51 5.34
CA VAL A 13 -1.71 -0.59 6.14
C VAL A 13 -3.22 -0.46 6.28
N SER A 14 -3.72 0.74 6.64
CA SER A 14 -5.16 0.97 6.77
C SER A 14 -5.93 0.74 5.47
N ILE A 15 -5.32 1.02 4.30
CA ILE A 15 -5.92 0.74 3.00
C ILE A 15 -6.01 -0.77 2.81
N VAL A 16 -4.92 -1.52 3.01
CA VAL A 16 -4.87 -2.97 2.85
C VAL A 16 -5.87 -3.67 3.79
N GLU A 17 -5.94 -3.24 5.05
CA GLU A 17 -6.90 -3.79 6.03
C GLU A 17 -8.36 -3.46 5.70
N SER A 18 -8.63 -2.30 5.07
CA SER A 18 -10.00 -1.86 4.79
C SER A 18 -10.65 -2.51 3.57
N GLU A 19 -9.86 -3.08 2.67
CA GLU A 19 -10.35 -3.63 1.41
C GLU A 19 -10.57 -5.14 1.54
N ASP A 20 -11.61 -5.50 2.30
CA ASP A 20 -12.06 -6.89 2.44
C ASP A 20 -12.48 -7.48 1.08
N ALA A 21 -11.91 -8.64 0.74
CA ALA A 21 -12.21 -9.47 -0.45
C ALA A 21 -11.81 -8.91 -1.84
N VAL A 22 -11.08 -7.80 -1.91
CA VAL A 22 -10.55 -7.26 -3.17
C VAL A 22 -9.03 -7.41 -3.22
N ALA A 23 -8.50 -7.86 -4.35
CA ALA A 23 -7.08 -7.87 -4.62
C ALA A 23 -6.47 -6.46 -4.44
N VAL A 24 -5.70 -6.25 -3.38
CA VAL A 24 -5.10 -4.94 -3.09
C VAL A 24 -3.81 -4.79 -3.87
N THR A 25 -3.90 -4.16 -5.04
CA THR A 25 -2.76 -3.90 -5.91
C THR A 25 -2.11 -2.54 -5.61
N ALA A 26 -0.87 -2.33 -6.05
CA ALA A 26 -0.22 -1.01 -5.97
C ALA A 26 -1.05 0.11 -6.62
N GLY A 27 -1.78 -0.21 -7.69
CA GLY A 27 -2.67 0.73 -8.37
C GLY A 27 -3.87 1.13 -7.50
N LEU A 28 -4.48 0.15 -6.81
CA LEU A 28 -5.56 0.41 -5.86
C LEU A 28 -5.07 1.27 -4.70
N ILE A 29 -3.91 0.93 -4.12
CA ILE A 29 -3.28 1.69 -3.04
C ILE A 29 -3.08 3.15 -3.47
N SER A 30 -2.46 3.38 -4.63
CA SER A 30 -2.27 4.73 -5.20
C SER A 30 -3.61 5.47 -5.33
N GLN A 31 -4.63 4.81 -5.88
CA GLN A 31 -5.94 5.39 -6.09
C GLN A 31 -6.62 5.77 -4.76
N ARG A 32 -6.48 4.94 -3.71
CA ARG A 32 -7.03 5.23 -2.39
C ARG A 32 -6.29 6.37 -1.70
N MET A 33 -4.96 6.39 -1.78
CA MET A 33 -4.12 7.48 -1.26
C MET A 33 -4.55 8.83 -1.87
N GLU A 34 -4.73 8.89 -3.19
CA GLU A 34 -5.14 10.11 -3.88
C GLU A 34 -6.60 10.50 -3.53
N ASN A 35 -7.55 9.59 -3.74
CA ASN A 35 -8.98 9.93 -3.64
C ASN A 35 -9.47 10.12 -2.21
N ARG A 36 -8.95 9.37 -1.24
CA ARG A 36 -9.42 9.42 0.16
C ARG A 36 -8.57 10.36 1.02
N HIS A 37 -7.29 10.53 0.69
CA HIS A 37 -6.34 11.24 1.55
C HIS A 37 -5.61 12.41 0.87
N GLY A 38 -5.80 12.62 -0.43
CA GLY A 38 -5.14 13.71 -1.18
C GLY A 38 -3.63 13.52 -1.29
N VAL A 39 -3.15 12.27 -1.22
CA VAL A 39 -1.73 11.92 -1.24
C VAL A 39 -1.39 11.39 -2.61
N GLU A 40 -0.67 12.19 -3.39
CA GLU A 40 -0.11 11.78 -4.67
C GLU A 40 1.32 11.25 -4.45
N LYS A 41 1.64 10.14 -5.11
CA LYS A 41 2.98 9.58 -5.11
C LYS A 41 3.31 9.07 -6.50
N ASP A 42 4.56 9.26 -6.94
CA ASP A 42 4.98 8.69 -8.21
C ASP A 42 4.87 7.16 -8.16
N ARG A 43 4.51 6.55 -9.29
CA ARG A 43 4.29 5.10 -9.37
C ARG A 43 5.54 4.31 -8.98
N ARG A 44 6.73 4.77 -9.35
CA ARG A 44 7.99 4.12 -9.01
C ARG A 44 8.30 4.29 -7.53
N GLU A 45 8.15 5.50 -7.01
CA GLU A 45 8.36 5.78 -5.58
C GLU A 45 7.39 5.00 -4.69
N LEU A 46 6.13 4.86 -5.10
CA LEU A 46 5.15 4.03 -4.40
C LEU A 46 5.57 2.56 -4.44
N ARG A 47 6.08 2.07 -5.58
CA ARG A 47 6.52 0.69 -5.68
C ARG A 47 7.74 0.41 -4.79
N GLU A 48 8.74 1.27 -4.83
CA GLU A 48 9.93 1.18 -3.98
C GLU A 48 9.54 1.23 -2.49
N PHE A 49 8.57 2.07 -2.12
CA PHE A 49 8.03 2.13 -0.76
C PHE A 49 7.32 0.83 -0.35
N LEU A 50 6.44 0.30 -1.20
CA LEU A 50 5.71 -0.94 -0.92
C LEU A 50 6.65 -2.16 -0.85
N ASP A 51 7.66 -2.22 -1.72
CA ASP A 51 8.67 -3.28 -1.68
C ASP A 51 9.47 -3.20 -0.36
N GLY A 52 9.77 -1.99 0.15
CA GLY A 52 10.38 -1.81 1.47
C GLY A 52 9.51 -2.33 2.62
N LEU A 53 8.20 -2.07 2.59
CA LEU A 53 7.27 -2.62 3.59
C LEU A 53 7.19 -4.16 3.54
N VAL A 54 7.44 -4.77 2.37
CA VAL A 54 7.53 -6.22 2.25
C VAL A 54 8.84 -6.75 2.82
N GLU A 55 9.96 -6.04 2.61
CA GLU A 55 11.26 -6.39 3.22
C GLU A 55 11.25 -6.27 4.75
N GLU A 56 10.41 -5.40 5.30
CA GLU A 56 10.24 -5.17 6.74
C GLU A 56 9.17 -6.07 7.40
N ASP A 57 8.61 -7.04 6.67
CA ASP A 57 7.51 -7.91 7.13
C ASP A 57 6.25 -7.13 7.59
N VAL A 58 6.02 -5.92 7.04
CA VAL A 58 4.80 -5.12 7.29
C VAL A 58 3.69 -5.52 6.31
N LEU A 59 4.06 -5.86 5.07
CA LEU A 59 3.17 -6.37 4.03
C LEU A 59 3.70 -7.69 3.49
N GLU A 60 2.81 -8.54 2.97
CA GLU A 60 3.19 -9.66 2.13
C GLU A 60 2.83 -9.37 0.67
N TYR A 61 3.74 -9.70 -0.25
CA TYR A 61 3.48 -9.60 -1.69
C TYR A 61 3.14 -10.97 -2.28
N ASN A 62 1.91 -11.10 -2.77
CA ASN A 62 1.40 -12.29 -3.44
C ASN A 62 1.54 -12.14 -4.95
N HIS A 63 2.31 -13.03 -5.58
CA HIS A 63 2.49 -13.13 -7.04
C HIS A 63 1.27 -13.72 -7.78
N GLY A 64 0.05 -13.45 -7.29
CA GLY A 64 -1.20 -13.82 -7.95
C GLY A 64 -1.35 -13.17 -9.34
N GLU A 65 -2.53 -13.31 -9.94
CA GLU A 65 -2.80 -12.84 -11.31
C GLU A 65 -2.51 -11.34 -11.51
N TYR A 66 -2.60 -10.54 -10.43
CA TYR A 66 -2.50 -9.08 -10.48
C TYR A 66 -1.37 -8.47 -9.62
N GLY A 67 -0.67 -9.27 -8.80
CA GLY A 67 0.31 -8.79 -7.84
C GLY A 67 -0.34 -8.02 -6.68
N GLU A 68 -0.48 -8.69 -5.54
CA GLU A 68 -1.37 -8.25 -4.45
C GLU A 68 -0.59 -8.07 -3.15
N TYR A 69 -1.01 -7.10 -2.34
CA TYR A 69 -0.45 -6.84 -1.01
C TYR A 69 -1.44 -7.27 0.07
N THR A 70 -0.98 -7.98 1.08
CA THR A 70 -1.76 -8.42 2.24
C THR A 70 -1.02 -8.07 3.54
N ILE A 71 -1.73 -8.15 4.67
CA ILE A 71 -1.09 -8.10 6.00
C ILE A 71 -0.64 -9.52 6.36
N PRO A 72 0.60 -9.73 6.86
CA PRO A 72 1.04 -11.04 7.35
C PRO A 72 0.19 -11.57 8.52
N GLU A 73 0.03 -12.89 8.63
CA GLU A 73 -0.71 -13.56 9.73
C GLU A 73 0.07 -13.65 11.06
#